data_AF-X0RG77-F1
#
_entry.id   AF-X0RG77-F1
#
_cell.length_a   1.000
_cell.length_b   1.000
_cell.length_c   1.000
_cell.angle_alpha   90.00
_cell.angle_beta   90.00
_cell.angle_gamma   90.00
#
_symmetry.space_group_name_H-M   'P 1'
#
loop_
_entity.id
_entity.type
_entity.pdbx_description
1 polymer ?
#
loop_
_entity_poly.entity_id
_entity_poly.type
_entity_poly.pdbx_seq_one_letter_code
_entity_poly.pdbx_strand_id
1 'polypeptide(L)' 'IPNAKDMEPYVGETMGLYVIRRKELFESRRRVGYHPYLMDVSDIEAIDIDTEEDFKFAEIVWKGMRR' A
#
# COMPACT_ATOMS: atom_id res chain seq x y z
N ILE A 1 22.10 -16.88 -11.75
CA ILE A 1 21.21 -16.85 -10.57
C ILE A 1 20.21 -15.73 -10.80
N PRO A 2 18.89 -15.95 -10.72
CA PRO A 2 17.90 -14.88 -10.90
C PRO A 2 18.11 -13.77 -9.86
N ASN A 3 17.97 -12.51 -10.25
CA ASN A 3 18.09 -11.35 -9.36
C ASN A 3 16.85 -10.48 -9.46
N ALA A 4 16.37 -9.95 -8.34
CA ALA A 4 15.21 -9.07 -8.29
C ALA A 4 15.38 -7.82 -9.17
N LYS A 5 16.62 -7.32 -9.36
CA LYS A 5 16.90 -6.19 -10.24
C LYS A 5 16.64 -6.46 -11.73
N ASP A 6 16.67 -7.74 -12.12
CA ASP A 6 16.47 -8.20 -13.49
C ASP A 6 15.00 -8.61 -13.72
N MET A 7 14.14 -8.45 -12.71
CA MET A 7 12.71 -8.74 -12.78
C MET A 7 11.92 -7.48 -13.12
N GLU A 8 10.82 -7.65 -13.85
CA GLU A 8 9.84 -6.59 -14.04
C GLU A 8 9.28 -6.14 -12.67
N PRO A 9 9.16 -4.83 -12.42
CA PRO A 9 8.52 -4.32 -11.22
C PRO A 9 7.09 -4.84 -11.13
N TYR A 10 6.69 -5.28 -9.94
CA TYR A 10 5.29 -5.57 -9.65
C TYR A 10 4.74 -4.49 -8.73
N VAL A 11 3.44 -4.22 -8.87
CA VAL A 11 2.75 -3.28 -7.98
C VAL A 11 1.89 -4.07 -7.01
N GLY A 12 2.00 -3.73 -5.73
CA GLY A 12 1.15 -4.22 -4.65
C GLY A 12 0.21 -3.14 -4.15
N GLU A 13 -0.99 -3.52 -3.74
CA GLU A 13 -1.92 -2.65 -3.01
C GLU A 13 -1.48 -2.57 -1.54
N THR A 14 -1.36 -1.37 -0.97
CA THR A 14 -0.95 -1.16 0.44
C THR A 14 -2.13 -1.01 1.41
N MET A 15 -3.37 -1.04 0.88
CA MET A 15 -4.61 -0.84 1.63
C MET A 15 -4.78 0.51 2.36
N GLY A 16 -3.83 1.44 2.21
CA GLY A 16 -3.83 2.72 2.94
C GLY A 16 -4.85 3.76 2.46
N LEU A 17 -5.18 3.81 1.16
CA LEU A 17 -6.13 4.79 0.61
C LEU A 17 -6.91 4.25 -0.58
N TYR A 18 -8.23 4.46 -0.57
CA TYR A 18 -9.10 4.21 -1.72
C TYR A 18 -9.98 5.42 -1.98
N VAL A 19 -9.95 5.91 -3.23
CA VAL A 19 -10.84 6.95 -3.70
C VAL A 19 -11.63 6.41 -4.89
N ILE A 20 -12.94 6.30 -4.73
CA ILE A 20 -13.84 5.79 -5.77
C ILE A 20 -15.09 6.67 -5.84
N ARG A 21 -15.57 6.92 -7.05
CA ARG A 21 -16.83 7.64 -7.26
C ARG A 21 -17.99 6.77 -6.75
N ARG A 22 -18.95 7.43 -6.09
CA ARG A 22 -20.08 6.76 -5.43
C ARG A 22 -20.84 5.81 -6.37
N LYS A 23 -21.16 6.26 -7.58
CA LYS A 23 -21.93 5.47 -8.55
C LYS A 23 -21.21 4.15 -8.88
N GLU A 24 -19.92 4.24 -9.18
CA GLU A 24 -19.08 3.10 -9.53
C GLU A 24 -18.91 2.12 -8.38
N LEU A 25 -18.79 2.60 -7.13
CA LEU A 25 -18.76 1.73 -5.96
C LEU A 25 -20.03 0.89 -5.84
N PHE A 26 -21.20 1.49 -5.98
CA PHE A 26 -22.49 0.79 -5.86
C PHE A 26 -22.78 -0.16 -7.04
N GLU A 27 -22.38 0.22 -8.26
CA GLU A 27 -22.55 -0.61 -9.45
C GLU A 27 -21.57 -1.80 -9.46
N SER A 28 -20.29 -1.55 -9.15
CA SER A 28 -19.25 -2.57 -9.26
C SER A 28 -19.12 -3.46 -8.02
N ARG A 29 -19.59 -2.99 -6.85
CA ARG A 29 -19.41 -3.60 -5.53
C ARG A 29 -17.94 -3.93 -5.22
N ARG A 30 -17.02 -3.11 -5.71
CA ARG A 30 -15.57 -3.28 -5.56
C ARG A 30 -14.94 -1.98 -5.08
N ARG A 31 -13.83 -2.11 -4.33
CA ARG A 31 -12.99 -0.97 -3.92
C ARG A 31 -12.12 -0.40 -5.05
N VAL A 32 -11.90 -1.19 -6.10
CA VAL A 32 -11.16 -0.81 -7.30
C VAL A 32 -12.13 -0.62 -8.47
N GLY A 33 -12.12 0.57 -9.07
CA GLY A 33 -12.91 0.90 -10.25
C GLY A 33 -12.35 0.29 -11.53
N TYR A 34 -13.06 0.46 -12.65
CA TYR A 34 -12.68 -0.11 -13.94
C TYR A 34 -11.39 0.46 -14.55
N HIS A 35 -11.03 1.69 -14.18
CA HIS A 35 -9.84 2.40 -14.68
C HIS A 35 -9.10 2.97 -13.45
N PRO A 36 -8.33 2.14 -12.72
CA PRO A 36 -7.65 2.58 -11.51
C PRO A 36 -6.49 3.52 -11.85
N TYR A 37 -6.30 4.52 -10.99
CA TYR A 37 -5.06 5.27 -10.91
C TYR A 37 -4.27 4.73 -9.70
N LEU A 38 -3.04 4.29 -9.93
CA LEU A 38 -2.15 3.80 -8.86
C LEU A 38 -1.39 5.01 -8.31
N MET A 39 -1.56 5.29 -7.02
CA MET A 39 -0.81 6.32 -6.32
C MET A 39 0.32 5.64 -5.56
N ASP A 40 1.53 5.78 -6.06
CA ASP A 40 2.72 5.19 -5.45
C ASP A 40 3.02 5.84 -4.10
N VAL A 41 3.48 5.02 -3.17
CA VAL A 41 3.95 5.42 -1.84
C VAL A 41 5.30 4.78 -1.56
N SER A 42 6.06 5.34 -0.63
CA SER A 42 7.31 4.72 -0.19
C SER A 42 7.06 3.44 0.61
N ASP A 43 8.06 2.57 0.71
CA ASP A 43 7.99 1.37 1.54
C ASP A 43 7.70 1.69 3.02
N ILE A 44 8.09 2.88 3.49
CA ILE A 44 7.82 3.36 4.85
C ILE A 44 6.34 3.71 5.03
N GLU A 45 5.75 4.40 4.07
CA GLU A 45 4.32 4.74 4.08
C GLU A 45 3.43 3.51 3.83
N ALA A 46 3.98 2.45 3.23
CA ALA A 46 3.32 1.19 2.97
C ALA A 46 3.28 0.22 4.17
N ILE A 47 3.87 0.58 5.32
CA ILE A 47 3.84 -0.27 6.52
C ILE A 47 2.41 -0.38 7.05
N ASP A 48 1.83 -1.58 6.95
CA ASP A 48 0.50 -1.91 7.46
C ASP A 48 0.58 -2.48 8.88
N ILE A 49 -0.48 -2.30 9.67
CA ILE A 49 -0.52 -2.69 11.08
C ILE A 49 -1.74 -3.57 11.33
N ASP A 50 -1.51 -4.89 11.32
CA ASP A 50 -2.54 -5.90 11.62
C ASP A 50 -2.40 -6.46 13.05
N THR A 51 -1.17 -6.48 13.57
CA THR A 51 -0.81 -7.09 14.85
C THR A 51 -0.07 -6.12 15.78
N GLU A 52 0.06 -6.53 17.05
CA GLU A 52 0.87 -5.78 18.02
C GLU A 52 2.36 -5.76 17.63
N GLU A 53 2.84 -6.79 16.95
CA GLU A 53 4.23 -6.85 16.46
C GLU A 53 4.46 -5.83 15.34
N ASP A 54 3.50 -5.70 14.41
CA ASP A 54 3.56 -4.69 13.33
C ASP A 54 3.58 -3.27 13.90
N PHE A 55 2.78 -3.02 14.94
CA PHE A 55 2.77 -1.72 15.61
C PHE A 55 4.13 -1.39 16.25
N LYS A 56 4.74 -2.36 16.95
CA LYS A 56 6.08 -2.20 17.55
C LYS A 56 7.14 -1.94 16.47
N PHE A 57 7.04 -2.64 15.33
CA PHE A 57 7.91 -2.41 14.20
C PHE A 57 7.76 -0.99 13.62
N ALA A 58 6.52 -0.55 13.37
CA ALA A 58 6.24 0.81 12.89
C ALA A 58 6.77 1.89 13.85
N GLU A 59 6.65 1.69 15.16
CA GLU A 59 7.22 2.59 16.17
C GLU A 59 8.75 2.70 16.09
N ILE A 60 9.45 1.60 15.85
CA ILE A 60 10.91 1.59 15.70
C ILE A 60 11.32 2.39 14.46
N VAL A 61 10.65 2.14 13.33
CA VAL A 61 10.87 2.88 12.07
C VAL A 61 10.64 4.37 12.31
N TRP A 62 9.51 4.75 12.90
CA TRP A 62 9.16 6.13 13.21
C TRP A 62 10.19 6.84 14.10
N LYS A 63 10.66 6.17 15.17
CA LYS A 63 11.69 6.71 16.06
C LYS A 63 13.02 6.93 15.31
N GLY A 64 13.40 6.02 14.42
CA GLY A 64 14.60 6.17 13.58
C GLY A 64 14.52 7.32 12.57
N MET A 65 13.31 7.69 12.13
CA MET A 65 13.09 8.83 11.23
C MET A 65 13.16 10.19 11.94
N ARG A 66 12.85 10.23 13.24
CA ARG A 66 12.91 11.44 14.07
C ARG A 66 14.35 11.67 14.54
N ARG A 67 15.12 12.40 13.74
CA ARG A 67 16.40 12.99 14.17
C ARG A 67 16.19 14.04 15.25
#